data_AF-A0A7G8ETX3-F1
#
_entry.id   AF-A0A7G8ETX3-F1
#
_cell.length_a   1.000
_cell.length_b   1.000
_cell.length_c   1.000
_cell.angle_alpha   90.00
_cell.angle_beta   90.00
_cell.angle_gamma   90.00
#
_symmetry.space_group_name_H-M   'P 1'
#
loop_
_entity.id
_entity.type
_entity.pdbx_description
1 polymer ?
#
loop_
_entity_poly.entity_id
_entity_poly.type
_entity_poly.pdbx_seq_one_letter_code
_entity_poly.pdbx_strand_id
1 'polypeptide(L)'
;METNKYANPFGDGGQLSLSQSITDEQKWRYWLEVIDRGVISDISHQLQGFEQQHSGRSVNDIFRCPFCSAQQKTAYEKTRVTACLRETGGRYGSSSRGGYQFHCFRCKSTHTLFQFLEATENGQIADQYRWDRFRRKLTGAGWNCPLPPKEQRDALKNPLYAGSDVPPPSKADRAAAHRRRYEDQRRLDYIHKHRCPPPRGKSD
;
A
#
# COMPACT_ATOMS: atom_id res chain seq x y z
N MET A 1 -8.29 54.08 -29.76
CA MET A 1 -8.50 52.77 -29.14
C MET A 1 -7.15 52.11 -29.02
N GLU A 2 -6.80 51.80 -27.79
CA GLU A 2 -5.45 51.58 -27.27
C GLU A 2 -4.93 50.16 -27.53
N THR A 3 -3.61 50.08 -27.65
CA THR A 3 -2.80 48.86 -27.66
C THR A 3 -2.64 48.27 -26.27
N ASN A 4 -2.77 46.94 -26.12
CA ASN A 4 -2.22 46.17 -25.01
C ASN A 4 -1.82 44.79 -25.56
N LYS A 5 -0.55 44.48 -25.88
CA LYS A 5 0.60 44.17 -25.01
C LYS A 5 0.33 43.11 -23.95
N TYR A 6 0.34 41.84 -24.36
CA TYR A 6 0.85 40.76 -23.50
C TYR A 6 2.01 40.09 -24.20
N ALA A 7 3.20 40.32 -23.64
CA ALA A 7 4.44 39.69 -24.02
C ALA A 7 4.47 38.25 -23.49
N ASN A 8 4.79 37.30 -24.37
CA ASN A 8 5.22 35.96 -23.98
C ASN A 8 6.62 36.05 -23.36
N PRO A 9 6.84 35.65 -22.09
CA PRO A 9 8.18 35.67 -21.49
C PRO A 9 9.02 34.42 -21.81
N PHE A 10 8.52 33.50 -22.64
CA PHE A 10 9.28 32.33 -23.09
C PHE A 10 9.54 32.46 -24.59
N GLY A 11 10.59 33.21 -24.90
CA GLY A 11 11.14 33.29 -26.25
C GLY A 11 11.62 31.93 -26.72
N ASP A 12 11.37 31.68 -28.01
CA ASP A 12 12.04 30.69 -28.83
C ASP A 12 13.56 30.84 -28.69
N GLY A 13 14.24 29.76 -28.29
CA GLY A 13 15.70 29.78 -28.19
C GLY A 13 16.27 28.69 -27.29
N GLY A 14 16.04 27.42 -27.64
CA GLY A 14 16.76 26.32 -27.00
C GLY A 14 16.01 25.01 -27.07
N GLN A 15 16.10 24.29 -28.20
CA GLN A 15 16.00 22.84 -28.17
C GLN A 15 17.17 22.31 -27.32
N LEU A 16 16.99 22.27 -26.00
CA LEU A 16 17.79 21.43 -25.12
C LEU A 16 17.27 20.01 -25.31
N SER A 17 17.74 19.33 -26.35
CA SER A 17 17.69 17.88 -26.44
C SER A 17 18.65 17.29 -25.41
N LEU A 18 18.29 17.39 -24.14
CA LEU A 18 18.93 16.66 -23.06
C LEU A 18 17.99 15.50 -22.69
N SER A 19 18.03 14.43 -23.48
CA SER A 19 17.55 13.13 -23.03
C SER A 19 18.51 12.62 -21.95
N GLN A 20 18.47 13.23 -20.76
CA GLN A 20 19.18 12.71 -19.60
C GLN A 20 18.59 11.34 -19.30
N SER A 21 19.36 10.29 -19.57
CA SER A 21 19.00 8.93 -19.21
C SER A 21 18.84 8.87 -17.69
N ILE A 22 17.59 8.75 -17.23
CA ILE A 22 17.28 8.57 -15.81
C ILE A 22 18.01 7.30 -15.35
N THR A 23 18.84 7.43 -14.32
CA THR A 23 19.55 6.30 -13.72
C THR A 23 18.54 5.33 -13.10
N ASP A 24 18.87 4.04 -13.03
CA ASP A 24 18.00 3.07 -12.36
C ASP A 24 17.76 3.43 -10.89
N GLU A 25 18.70 4.15 -10.27
CA GLU A 25 18.55 4.69 -8.92
C GLU A 25 17.45 5.74 -8.82
N GLN A 26 17.45 6.71 -9.73
CA GLN A 26 16.41 7.73 -9.79
C GLN A 26 15.04 7.12 -10.11
N LYS A 27 14.98 6.10 -10.98
CA LYS A 27 13.73 5.40 -11.30
C LYS A 27 13.10 4.75 -10.07
N TRP A 28 13.86 3.99 -9.28
CA TRP A 28 13.26 3.34 -8.12
C TRP A 28 12.88 4.32 -7.01
N ARG A 29 13.66 5.40 -6.79
CA ARG A 29 13.30 6.45 -5.84
C ARG A 29 11.96 7.09 -6.18
N TYR A 30 11.76 7.43 -7.45
CA TYR A 30 10.47 7.92 -7.95
C TYR A 30 9.33 6.94 -7.67
N TRP A 31 9.50 5.65 -8.01
CA TRP A 31 8.45 4.64 -7.78
C TRP A 31 8.13 4.43 -6.31
N LEU A 32 9.12 4.47 -5.42
CA LEU A 32 8.88 4.41 -3.98
C LEU A 32 8.06 5.59 -3.50
N GLU A 33 8.40 6.81 -3.93
CA GLU A 33 7.64 7.99 -3.54
C GLU A 33 6.19 7.89 -4.01
N VAL A 34 5.96 7.44 -5.24
CA VAL A 34 4.59 7.29 -5.78
C VAL A 34 3.79 6.26 -4.99
N ILE A 35 4.35 5.06 -4.78
CA ILE A 35 3.65 3.97 -4.08
C ILE A 35 3.41 4.33 -2.61
N ASP A 36 4.46 4.76 -1.91
CA ASP A 36 4.36 5.03 -0.48
C ASP A 36 3.45 6.24 -0.21
N ARG A 37 3.51 7.32 -1.01
CA ARG A 37 2.59 8.46 -0.87
C ARG A 37 1.16 8.09 -1.19
N GLY A 38 0.92 7.27 -2.22
CA GLY A 38 -0.42 6.79 -2.55
C GLY A 38 -1.05 6.07 -1.36
N VAL A 39 -0.35 5.08 -0.81
CA VAL A 39 -0.85 4.35 0.35
C VAL A 39 -1.00 5.23 1.58
N ILE A 40 -0.05 6.11 1.88
CA ILE A 40 -0.15 7.06 3.00
C ILE A 40 -1.37 7.97 2.85
N SER A 41 -1.66 8.44 1.64
CA SER A 41 -2.86 9.22 1.34
C SER A 41 -4.12 8.40 1.65
N ASP A 42 -4.17 7.13 1.25
CA ASP A 42 -5.31 6.25 1.44
C ASP A 42 -5.59 5.97 2.93
N ILE A 43 -4.55 5.76 3.74
CA ILE A 43 -4.70 5.49 5.18
C ILE A 43 -4.72 6.76 6.04
N SER A 44 -4.52 7.95 5.45
CA SER A 44 -4.36 9.23 6.17
C SER A 44 -5.46 9.51 7.19
N HIS A 45 -6.71 9.18 6.85
CA HIS A 45 -7.89 9.32 7.71
C HIS A 45 -7.83 8.47 8.99
N GLN A 46 -7.16 7.32 8.93
CA GLN A 46 -6.97 6.41 10.07
C GLN A 46 -5.81 6.84 10.95
N LEU A 47 -4.93 7.70 10.46
CA LEU A 47 -3.75 8.19 11.17
C LEU A 47 -4.05 9.37 12.12
N GLN A 48 -5.31 9.55 12.57
CA GLN A 48 -5.82 10.66 13.40
C GLN A 48 -4.74 11.41 14.21
N GLY A 49 -4.48 12.67 13.83
CA GLY A 49 -3.47 13.55 14.44
C GLY A 49 -2.79 14.51 13.46
N PHE A 50 -3.41 14.79 12.31
CA PHE A 50 -2.83 15.55 11.21
C PHE A 50 -2.74 17.06 11.56
N GLU A 51 -1.64 17.48 12.17
CA GLU A 51 -1.16 18.85 12.02
C GLU A 51 -0.08 18.85 10.94
N GLN A 52 -0.44 19.28 9.72
CA GLN A 52 0.53 19.63 8.70
C GLN A 52 1.28 20.89 9.17
N GLN A 53 2.42 20.70 9.84
CA GLN A 53 3.29 21.84 10.17
C GLN A 53 4.10 22.23 8.94
N HIS A 54 3.60 23.21 8.19
CA HIS A 54 4.34 23.89 7.13
C HIS A 54 5.47 24.76 7.71
N SER A 55 6.58 24.13 8.10
CA SER A 55 7.79 24.86 8.52
C SER A 55 8.78 24.99 7.37
N GLY A 56 8.39 25.69 6.28
CA GLY A 56 9.27 26.25 5.23
C GLY A 56 10.31 25.38 4.50
N ARG A 57 10.59 24.14 4.94
CA ARG A 57 11.68 23.27 4.45
C ARG A 57 11.38 21.77 4.55
N SER A 58 10.33 21.33 5.25
CA SER A 58 9.87 19.93 5.20
C SER A 58 8.44 19.81 5.70
N VAL A 59 7.59 19.07 4.99
CA VAL A 59 6.33 18.58 5.54
C VAL A 59 6.68 17.47 6.53
N ASN A 60 6.62 17.77 7.82
CA ASN A 60 6.80 16.76 8.87
C ASN A 60 5.42 16.29 9.30
N ASP A 61 4.98 15.18 8.72
CA ASP A 61 3.71 14.58 9.12
C ASP A 61 3.92 13.85 10.47
N ILE A 62 3.25 14.37 11.52
CA ILE A 62 3.23 13.78 12.85
C ILE A 62 1.96 12.92 12.97
N PHE A 63 2.11 11.66 13.38
CA PHE A 63 1.01 10.70 13.45
C PHE A 63 1.00 9.93 14.76
N ARG A 64 -0.17 9.45 15.20
CA ARG A 64 -0.26 8.60 16.39
C ARG A 64 0.39 7.23 16.12
N CYS A 65 1.12 6.73 17.11
CA CYS A 65 1.65 5.37 17.06
C CYS A 65 0.52 4.35 17.28
N PRO A 66 0.26 3.43 16.33
CA PRO A 66 -0.85 2.47 16.44
C PRO A 66 -0.64 1.49 17.60
N PHE A 67 0.62 1.23 17.95
CA PHE A 67 1.00 0.36 19.07
C PHE A 67 0.82 1.04 20.43
N CYS A 68 1.03 2.36 20.51
CA CYS A 68 0.82 3.13 21.74
C CYS A 68 -0.64 3.59 21.91
N SER A 69 -1.35 3.83 20.81
CA SER A 69 -2.76 4.27 20.85
C SER A 69 -3.72 3.12 21.19
N ALA A 70 -3.40 1.88 20.79
CA ALA A 70 -4.18 0.70 21.15
C ALA A 70 -4.26 0.49 22.69
N GLN A 71 -3.29 1.01 23.44
CA GLN A 71 -3.23 0.93 24.90
C GLN A 71 -4.07 2.03 25.60
N GLN A 72 -4.55 3.05 24.91
CA GLN A 72 -5.32 4.16 25.52
C GLN A 72 -6.83 3.87 25.61
N LYS A 73 -7.21 2.68 26.06
CA LYS A 73 -8.63 2.30 26.24
C LYS A 73 -9.26 2.78 27.55
N THR A 74 -8.56 3.52 28.40
CA THR A 74 -9.14 3.98 29.67
C THR A 74 -9.12 5.50 29.75
N ALA A 75 -10.34 6.05 29.71
CA ALA A 75 -10.85 7.25 30.37
C ALA A 75 -9.90 8.45 30.53
N TYR A 76 -10.37 9.62 30.07
CA TYR A 76 -9.86 10.95 30.38
C TYR A 76 -8.70 11.45 29.49
N GLU A 77 -9.02 12.06 28.34
CA GLU A 77 -8.25 13.20 27.78
C GLU A 77 -8.90 13.72 26.49
N LYS A 78 -10.10 14.30 26.61
CA LYS A 78 -10.71 15.10 25.54
C LYS A 78 -10.17 16.55 25.50
N THR A 79 -9.34 16.95 26.46
CA THR A 79 -9.01 18.37 26.69
C THR A 79 -7.58 18.81 26.35
N ARG A 80 -6.67 17.92 25.92
CA ARG A 80 -5.32 18.31 25.45
C ARG A 80 -4.79 17.44 24.32
N VAL A 81 -5.44 17.51 23.16
CA VAL A 81 -5.00 16.80 21.93
C VAL A 81 -3.56 17.18 21.54
N THR A 82 -3.12 18.41 21.81
CA THR A 82 -1.80 18.92 21.38
C THR A 82 -0.62 18.45 22.25
N ALA A 83 -0.83 18.21 23.56
CA ALA A 83 0.22 17.67 24.44
C ALA A 83 0.40 16.16 24.22
N CYS A 84 -0.71 15.45 24.02
CA CYS A 84 -0.72 14.01 23.79
C CYS A 84 0.01 13.64 22.47
N LEU A 85 -0.02 14.50 21.43
CA LEU A 85 0.72 14.27 20.17
C LEU A 85 2.24 14.29 20.34
N ARG A 86 2.79 15.07 21.28
CA ARG A 86 4.24 15.03 21.57
C ARG A 86 4.65 13.78 22.32
N GLU A 87 3.75 13.23 23.13
CA GLU A 87 4.01 12.06 23.98
C GLU A 87 3.57 10.73 23.37
N THR A 88 2.73 10.72 22.33
CA THR A 88 2.22 9.49 21.66
C THR A 88 2.39 9.52 20.14
N GLY A 89 2.87 10.64 19.60
CA GLY A 89 3.12 10.81 18.19
C GLY A 89 4.37 10.10 17.71
N GLY A 90 4.53 10.10 16.41
CA GLY A 90 5.70 9.64 15.69
C GLY A 90 5.76 10.34 14.34
N ARG A 91 6.88 10.17 13.66
CA ARG A 91 7.14 10.77 12.35
C ARG A 91 7.32 9.68 11.33
N TYR A 92 6.76 9.88 10.14
CA TYR A 92 7.17 9.10 8.98
C TYR A 92 8.31 9.81 8.26
N GLY A 93 9.33 9.03 7.87
CA GLY A 93 10.42 9.51 7.06
C GLY A 93 10.81 8.46 6.02
N SER A 94 11.32 8.94 4.88
CA SER A 94 12.00 8.06 3.93
C SER A 94 13.31 7.58 4.55
N SER A 95 13.53 6.28 4.55
CA SER A 95 14.81 5.69 4.99
C SER A 95 15.82 5.65 3.83
N SER A 96 17.11 5.67 4.16
CA SER A 96 18.20 5.53 3.18
C SER A 96 18.17 4.20 2.40
N ARG A 97 17.50 3.18 2.94
CA ARG A 97 17.32 1.85 2.33
C ARG A 97 16.02 1.71 1.53
N GLY A 98 15.35 2.82 1.25
CA GLY A 98 14.18 2.85 0.39
C GLY A 98 12.87 2.54 1.12
N GLY A 99 12.02 3.56 1.13
CA GLY A 99 10.64 3.50 1.58
C GLY A 99 10.42 4.09 2.95
N TYR A 100 9.15 4.27 3.28
CA TYR A 100 8.71 4.97 4.47
C TYR A 100 8.85 4.13 5.74
N GLN A 101 9.39 4.76 6.79
CA GLN A 101 9.47 4.23 8.14
C GLN A 101 8.77 5.18 9.10
N PHE A 102 7.97 4.62 9.99
CA PHE A 102 7.37 5.28 11.13
C PHE A 102 8.30 5.16 12.33
N HIS A 103 8.63 6.28 12.97
CA HIS A 103 9.35 6.33 14.23
C HIS A 103 8.47 6.91 15.32
N CYS A 104 8.17 6.14 16.36
CA CYS A 104 7.37 6.63 17.50
C CYS A 104 8.24 7.38 18.51
N PHE A 105 7.84 8.59 18.89
CA PHE A 105 8.55 9.37 19.90
C PHE A 105 8.36 8.83 21.33
N ARG A 106 7.30 8.06 21.59
CA ARG A 106 6.99 7.47 22.89
C ARG A 106 7.80 6.20 23.18
N CYS A 107 7.50 5.13 22.44
CA CYS A 107 8.10 3.82 22.65
C CYS A 107 9.44 3.66 21.92
N LYS A 108 9.86 4.67 21.14
CA LYS A 108 11.08 4.66 20.33
C LYS A 108 11.14 3.53 19.30
N SER A 109 10.02 2.81 19.09
CA SER A 109 9.95 1.77 18.09
C SER A 109 9.96 2.39 16.70
N THR A 110 10.59 1.66 15.78
CA THR A 110 10.62 2.03 14.37
C THR A 110 9.99 0.90 13.58
N HIS A 111 8.98 1.22 12.78
CA HIS A 111 8.26 0.27 11.95
C HIS A 111 8.32 0.71 10.50
N THR A 112 8.49 -0.24 9.59
CA THR A 112 8.31 0.03 8.16
C THR A 112 6.83 0.31 7.85
N LEU A 113 6.54 1.01 6.75
CA LEU A 113 5.16 1.21 6.30
C LEU A 113 4.42 -0.14 6.14
N PHE A 114 5.10 -1.18 5.64
CA PHE A 114 4.52 -2.52 5.56
C PHE A 114 4.12 -3.06 6.94
N GLN A 115 5.01 -3.02 7.93
CA GLN A 115 4.72 -3.49 9.30
C GLN A 115 3.59 -2.69 9.95
N PHE A 116 3.49 -1.39 9.65
CA PHE A 116 2.37 -0.57 10.09
C PHE A 116 1.05 -1.08 9.49
N LEU A 117 1.01 -1.29 8.17
CA LEU A 117 -0.19 -1.76 7.47
C LEU A 117 -0.61 -3.15 7.96
N GLU A 118 0.35 -4.04 8.22
CA GLU A 118 0.10 -5.39 8.75
C GLU A 118 -0.42 -5.38 10.19
N ALA A 119 0.05 -4.43 11.01
CA ALA A 119 -0.40 -4.28 12.40
C ALA A 119 -1.74 -3.56 12.55
N THR A 120 -2.19 -2.85 11.51
CA THR A 120 -3.53 -2.26 11.45
C THR A 120 -4.52 -3.29 10.87
N GLU A 121 -5.83 -3.11 11.07
CA GLU A 121 -6.88 -4.00 10.51
C GLU A 121 -6.94 -3.99 8.96
N ASN A 122 -5.90 -3.49 8.30
CA ASN A 122 -5.77 -3.26 6.87
C ASN A 122 -4.92 -4.34 6.18
N GLY A 123 -5.08 -5.62 6.56
CA GLY A 123 -4.30 -6.71 5.98
C GLY A 123 -4.35 -6.76 4.45
N GLN A 124 -5.49 -6.41 3.85
CA GLN A 124 -5.65 -6.30 2.39
C GLN A 124 -4.80 -5.19 1.77
N ILE A 125 -4.70 -4.02 2.42
CA ILE A 125 -3.86 -2.91 1.94
C ILE A 125 -2.38 -3.28 2.09
N ALA A 126 -2.00 -3.94 3.19
CA ALA A 126 -0.64 -4.44 3.39
C ALA A 126 -0.22 -5.41 2.28
N ASP A 127 -1.12 -6.32 1.89
CA ASP A 127 -0.90 -7.26 0.79
C ASP A 127 -0.77 -6.59 -0.57
N GLN A 128 -1.67 -5.64 -0.88
CA GLN A 128 -1.60 -4.87 -2.12
C GLN A 128 -0.31 -4.04 -2.19
N TYR A 129 0.03 -3.35 -1.11
CA TYR A 129 1.27 -2.57 -1.00
C TYR A 129 2.52 -3.43 -1.23
N ARG A 130 2.57 -4.62 -0.60
CA ARG A 130 3.64 -5.59 -0.80
C ARG A 130 3.72 -6.05 -2.25
N TRP A 131 2.58 -6.25 -2.90
CA TRP A 131 2.50 -6.64 -4.30
C TRP A 131 3.01 -5.56 -5.24
N ASP A 132 2.60 -4.32 -5.03
CA ASP A 132 3.04 -3.17 -5.85
C ASP A 132 4.55 -2.96 -5.76
N ARG A 133 5.12 -3.05 -4.55
CA ARG A 133 6.58 -3.02 -4.36
C ARG A 133 7.26 -4.22 -5.01
N PHE A 134 6.68 -5.42 -4.94
CA PHE A 134 7.26 -6.62 -5.55
C PHE A 134 7.39 -6.49 -7.07
N ARG A 135 6.35 -6.00 -7.76
CA ARG A 135 6.35 -5.79 -9.22
C ARG A 135 7.44 -4.82 -9.68
N ARG A 136 7.81 -3.87 -8.82
CA ARG A 136 8.88 -2.89 -9.07
C ARG A 136 10.26 -3.35 -8.58
N LYS A 137 10.40 -4.58 -8.10
CA LYS A 137 11.66 -5.13 -7.51
C LYS A 137 12.10 -4.37 -6.24
N LEU A 138 11.16 -3.84 -5.46
CA LEU A 138 11.37 -3.03 -4.25
C LEU A 138 11.06 -3.82 -2.97
N THR A 139 11.32 -5.12 -2.98
CA THR A 139 11.05 -6.07 -1.88
C THR A 139 12.24 -7.01 -1.66
N GLY A 140 12.32 -7.60 -0.46
CA GLY A 140 13.36 -8.57 -0.11
C GLY A 140 14.56 -7.95 0.60
N ALA A 141 15.72 -8.60 0.49
CA ALA A 141 16.93 -8.19 1.21
C ALA A 141 17.32 -6.76 0.83
N GLY A 142 17.51 -5.91 1.85
CA GLY A 142 17.87 -4.50 1.67
C GLY A 142 16.68 -3.54 1.53
N TRP A 143 15.44 -4.03 1.46
CA TRP A 143 14.23 -3.21 1.37
C TRP A 143 13.38 -3.30 2.63
N ASN A 144 12.58 -2.25 2.87
CA ASN A 144 11.62 -2.18 3.99
C ASN A 144 10.33 -2.99 3.77
N CYS A 145 10.26 -3.84 2.74
CA CYS A 145 9.08 -4.62 2.41
C CYS A 145 9.48 -6.07 2.12
N PRO A 146 8.88 -7.07 2.79
CA PRO A 146 9.24 -8.47 2.61
C PRO A 146 8.80 -8.99 1.24
N LEU A 147 9.44 -10.07 0.78
CA LEU A 147 8.99 -10.78 -0.41
C LEU A 147 7.60 -11.38 -0.18
N PRO A 148 6.71 -11.37 -1.19
CA PRO A 148 5.48 -12.14 -1.13
C PRO A 148 5.77 -13.64 -0.91
N PRO A 149 4.82 -14.38 -0.30
CA PRO A 149 4.89 -15.83 -0.18
C PRO A 149 5.31 -16.52 -1.47
N LYS A 150 6.15 -17.56 -1.36
CA LYS A 150 6.67 -18.30 -2.52
C LYS A 150 5.55 -18.73 -3.47
N GLU A 151 4.42 -19.18 -2.93
CA GLU A 151 3.27 -19.65 -3.71
C GLU A 151 2.60 -18.57 -4.57
N GLN A 152 2.58 -17.32 -4.09
CA GLN A 152 2.09 -16.17 -4.85
C GLN A 152 3.08 -15.78 -5.95
N ARG A 153 4.39 -15.82 -5.63
CA ARG A 153 5.43 -15.57 -6.63
C ARG A 153 5.45 -16.64 -7.73
N ASP A 154 5.28 -17.91 -7.37
CA ASP A 154 5.19 -19.02 -8.33
C ASP A 154 3.92 -18.93 -9.18
N ALA A 155 2.83 -18.33 -8.66
CA ALA A 155 1.62 -18.11 -9.45
C ALA A 155 1.84 -17.19 -10.65
N LEU A 156 2.84 -16.30 -10.63
CA LEU A 156 3.20 -15.45 -11.79
C LEU A 156 3.75 -16.22 -12.98
N LYS A 157 4.23 -17.45 -12.77
CA LYS A 157 4.61 -18.34 -13.88
C LYS A 157 3.40 -18.77 -14.70
N ASN A 158 2.20 -18.67 -14.14
CA ASN A 158 0.96 -18.95 -14.85
C ASN A 158 0.52 -17.69 -15.63
N PRO A 159 0.30 -17.80 -16.96
CA PRO A 159 -0.15 -16.68 -17.79
C PRO A 159 -1.41 -15.97 -17.30
N LEU A 160 -2.28 -16.67 -16.57
CA LEU A 160 -3.50 -16.09 -15.99
C LEU A 160 -3.23 -14.97 -14.97
N TYR A 161 -2.06 -14.98 -14.33
CA TYR A 161 -1.66 -14.00 -13.33
C TYR A 161 -0.48 -13.13 -13.79
N ALA A 162 0.15 -13.49 -14.91
CA ALA A 162 1.25 -12.75 -15.51
C ALA A 162 0.72 -11.42 -16.08
N GLY A 163 0.77 -10.35 -15.27
CA GLY A 163 0.32 -9.01 -15.65
C GLY A 163 -0.88 -8.48 -14.87
N SER A 164 -1.42 -9.23 -13.91
CA SER A 164 -2.49 -8.72 -13.04
C SER A 164 -1.94 -7.67 -12.05
N ASP A 165 -2.69 -6.57 -11.88
CA ASP A 165 -2.44 -5.56 -10.84
C ASP A 165 -2.80 -6.04 -9.43
N VAL A 166 -3.54 -7.14 -9.35
CA VAL A 166 -4.02 -7.72 -8.09
C VAL A 166 -3.10 -8.88 -7.69
N PRO A 167 -2.74 -9.03 -6.41
CA PRO A 167 -2.00 -10.20 -5.95
C PRO A 167 -2.75 -11.49 -6.28
N PRO A 168 -2.06 -12.54 -6.74
CA PRO A 168 -2.70 -13.82 -7.00
C PRO A 168 -3.28 -14.38 -5.70
N PRO A 169 -4.46 -15.02 -5.75
CA PRO A 169 -5.10 -15.59 -4.58
C PRO A 169 -4.20 -16.60 -3.89
N SER A 170 -4.40 -16.77 -2.58
CA SER A 170 -3.63 -17.75 -1.80
C SER A 170 -3.83 -19.17 -2.36
N LYS A 171 -2.95 -20.11 -2.03
CA LYS A 171 -3.15 -21.52 -2.43
C LYS A 171 -4.46 -22.09 -1.86
N ALA A 172 -4.83 -21.71 -0.64
CA ALA A 172 -6.10 -22.12 -0.03
C ALA A 172 -7.29 -21.60 -0.85
N ASP A 173 -7.25 -20.33 -1.25
CA ASP A 173 -8.31 -19.71 -2.07
C ASP A 173 -8.37 -20.33 -3.46
N ARG A 174 -7.22 -20.57 -4.11
CA ARG A 174 -7.16 -21.27 -5.40
C ARG A 174 -7.73 -22.68 -5.30
N ALA A 175 -7.39 -23.42 -4.25
CA ALA A 175 -7.94 -24.74 -3.99
C ALA A 175 -9.45 -24.69 -3.73
N ALA A 176 -9.94 -23.71 -2.98
CA ALA A 176 -11.36 -23.51 -2.74
C ALA A 176 -12.12 -23.16 -4.02
N ALA A 177 -11.58 -22.25 -4.84
CA ALA A 177 -12.16 -21.91 -6.15
C ALA A 177 -12.17 -23.12 -7.09
N HIS A 178 -11.11 -23.93 -7.10
CA HIS A 178 -11.06 -25.17 -7.88
C HIS A 178 -12.12 -26.18 -7.39
N ARG A 179 -12.27 -26.37 -6.08
CA ARG A 179 -13.32 -27.23 -5.50
C ARG A 179 -14.71 -26.78 -5.92
N ARG A 180 -15.01 -25.48 -5.84
CA ARG A 180 -16.30 -24.92 -6.28
C ARG A 180 -16.57 -25.21 -7.76
N ARG A 181 -15.59 -24.95 -8.64
CA ARG A 181 -15.73 -25.27 -10.07
C ARG A 181 -16.00 -26.75 -10.32
N TYR A 182 -15.35 -27.63 -9.57
CA TYR A 182 -15.57 -29.07 -9.68
C TYR A 182 -16.97 -29.48 -9.19
N GLU A 183 -17.44 -28.91 -8.09
CA GLU A 183 -18.80 -29.12 -7.57
C GLU A 183 -19.87 -28.61 -8.55
N ASP A 184 -19.67 -27.42 -9.11
CA ASP A 184 -20.54 -26.84 -10.14
C ASP A 184 -20.57 -27.72 -11.39
N GLN A 185 -19.39 -28.17 -11.85
CA GLN A 185 -19.31 -29.07 -13.01
C GLN A 185 -20.03 -30.40 -12.74
N ARG A 186 -19.80 -31.02 -11.58
CA ARG A 186 -20.51 -32.24 -11.18
C ARG A 186 -22.03 -32.05 -11.15
N ARG A 187 -22.49 -30.88 -10.70
CA ARG A 187 -23.91 -30.53 -10.68
C ARG A 187 -24.47 -30.39 -12.09
N LEU A 188 -23.74 -29.72 -12.99
CA LEU A 188 -24.12 -29.59 -14.41
C LEU A 188 -24.17 -30.95 -15.10
N ASP A 189 -23.17 -31.80 -14.88
CA ASP A 189 -23.09 -33.15 -15.45
C ASP A 189 -24.27 -34.03 -14.96
N TYR A 190 -24.63 -33.91 -13.67
CA TYR A 190 -25.82 -34.58 -13.12
C TYR A 190 -27.10 -34.11 -13.80
N ILE A 191 -27.29 -32.80 -13.93
CA ILE A 191 -28.47 -32.21 -14.59
C ILE A 191 -28.54 -32.69 -16.05
N HIS A 192 -27.42 -32.71 -16.74
CA HIS A 192 -27.35 -33.18 -18.12
C HIS A 192 -27.76 -34.66 -18.24
N LYS A 193 -27.25 -35.50 -17.33
CA LYS A 193 -27.51 -36.95 -17.33
C LYS A 193 -28.94 -37.31 -16.92
N HIS A 194 -29.50 -36.64 -15.90
CA HIS A 194 -30.76 -37.01 -15.28
C HIS A 194 -31.93 -36.08 -15.63
N ARG A 195 -31.67 -34.99 -16.37
CA ARG A 195 -32.64 -33.94 -16.73
C ARG A 195 -33.35 -33.31 -15.52
N CYS A 196 -32.76 -33.41 -14.33
CA CYS A 196 -33.28 -32.84 -13.08
C CYS A 196 -32.13 -32.40 -12.16
N PRO A 197 -32.36 -31.45 -11.23
CA PRO A 197 -31.34 -31.03 -10.28
C PRO A 197 -30.96 -32.18 -9.32
N PRO A 198 -29.70 -32.22 -8.83
CA PRO A 198 -29.31 -33.21 -7.85
C PRO A 198 -30.14 -33.07 -6.57
N PRO A 199 -30.48 -34.18 -5.91
CA PRO A 199 -31.18 -34.13 -4.63
C PRO A 199 -30.36 -33.27 -3.65
N ARG A 200 -31.02 -32.33 -2.97
CA ARG A 200 -30.36 -31.56 -1.92
C ARG A 200 -29.88 -32.57 -0.88
N GLY A 201 -28.58 -32.62 -0.63
CA GLY A 201 -28.04 -33.41 0.48
C GLY A 201 -28.81 -33.02 1.74
N LYS A 202 -29.27 -34.01 2.51
CA LYS A 202 -29.76 -33.75 3.86
C LYS A 202 -28.58 -33.15 4.60
N SER A 203 -28.64 -31.85 4.83
CA SER A 203 -27.66 -31.15 5.66
C SER A 203 -27.87 -31.59 7.09
N ASP A 204 -26.88 -32.30 7.64
CA ASP A 204 -26.71 -32.53 9.07
C ASP A 204 -26.35 -31.22 9.78
#